data_AF-A0A930FHA4-F1
#
_entry.id   AF-A0A930FHA4-F1
#
_cell.length_a   1.000
_cell.length_b   1.000
_cell.length_c   1.000
_cell.angle_alpha   90.00
_cell.angle_beta   90.00
_cell.angle_gamma   90.00
#
_symmetry.space_group_name_H-M   'P 1'
#
loop_
_entity.id
_entity.type
_entity.pdbx_description
1 polymer ?
#
loop_
_entity_poly.entity_id
_entity_poly.type
_entity_poly.pdbx_seq_one_letter_code
_entity_poly.pdbx_strand_id
1 'polypeptide(L)'
;MRNTKNNNIAGNRHQASRILIGLAGVLFLIFSVQFFQIMAVGNIHGVDLRAEINDKIHQKRTLAAKRGTIYDASGSPIAVDTTNYSLYAVLTDEWSKDTDNPDYVTDVNKTAEALSKHISLSKEEILKLLSQKDVSQVEFGSAGKNLSVQDKEAIEAEKLPGIKFSESPARYYPNGIFASHLIGYTDTVEETVDNKTLTTLVGKTGLEGLYNEQLTGTAGEVEYSVDGNGYVITDTEKVTKQPKDGMDLTLTIDKRLQTYLESLVSEADKKYQPVQMTAMLVEPKTGNIVAATQR
;
A
#
# COMPACT_ATOMS: atom_id res chain seq x y z
N MET A 1 -47.13 -53.50 -62.60
CA MET A 1 -47.64 -53.11 -61.27
C MET A 1 -46.56 -52.28 -60.55
N ARG A 2 -46.69 -50.95 -60.52
CA ARG A 2 -45.81 -50.07 -59.72
C ARG A 2 -46.67 -49.41 -58.64
N ASN A 3 -46.43 -49.80 -57.40
CA ASN A 3 -47.12 -49.31 -56.22
C ASN A 3 -46.46 -48.00 -55.78
N THR A 4 -47.00 -46.85 -56.19
CA THR A 4 -46.52 -45.54 -55.74
C THR A 4 -47.12 -45.22 -54.38
N LYS A 5 -46.32 -45.37 -53.31
CA LYS A 5 -46.63 -44.82 -51.98
C LYS A 5 -46.90 -43.32 -52.14
N ASN A 6 -48.13 -42.93 -51.84
CA ASN A 6 -48.58 -41.55 -51.79
C ASN A 6 -47.92 -40.86 -50.57
N ASN A 7 -46.70 -40.37 -50.73
CA ASN A 7 -46.03 -39.57 -49.72
C ASN A 7 -46.52 -38.13 -49.85
N ASN A 8 -47.46 -37.76 -48.98
CA ASN A 8 -48.06 -36.43 -48.94
C ASN A 8 -47.05 -35.43 -48.34
N ILE A 9 -46.09 -34.97 -49.17
CA ILE A 9 -44.94 -34.14 -48.76
C ILE A 9 -45.40 -32.85 -48.03
N ALA A 10 -46.49 -32.24 -48.49
CA ALA A 10 -47.08 -31.05 -47.87
C ALA A 10 -47.62 -31.35 -46.46
N GLY A 11 -48.32 -32.47 -46.27
CA GLY A 11 -48.86 -32.89 -44.97
C GLY A 11 -47.76 -33.21 -43.95
N ASN A 12 -46.71 -33.90 -44.38
CA ASN A 12 -45.56 -34.24 -43.53
C ASN A 12 -44.77 -32.98 -43.11
N ARG A 13 -44.67 -31.96 -43.97
CA ARG A 13 -44.03 -30.67 -43.62
C ARG A 13 -44.79 -29.93 -42.54
N HIS A 14 -46.12 -29.85 -42.63
CA HIS A 14 -46.94 -29.21 -41.60
C HIS A 14 -46.91 -29.97 -40.27
N GLN A 15 -46.87 -31.30 -40.30
CA GLN A 15 -46.70 -32.11 -39.08
C GLN A 15 -45.31 -31.91 -38.45
N ALA A 16 -44.25 -31.92 -39.26
CA ALA A 16 -42.89 -31.66 -38.79
C ALA A 16 -42.74 -30.25 -38.17
N SER A 17 -43.33 -29.23 -38.79
CA SER A 17 -43.32 -27.86 -38.24
C SER A 17 -44.07 -27.77 -36.90
N ARG A 18 -45.21 -28.46 -36.75
CA ARG A 18 -45.96 -28.48 -35.47
C ARG A 18 -45.17 -29.15 -34.35
N ILE A 19 -44.48 -30.26 -34.67
CA ILE A 19 -43.61 -30.94 -33.71
C ILE A 19 -42.43 -30.04 -33.31
N LEU A 20 -41.80 -29.37 -34.28
CA LEU A 20 -40.66 -28.49 -34.02
C LEU A 20 -41.04 -27.26 -33.19
N ILE A 21 -42.19 -26.64 -33.45
CA ILE A 21 -42.73 -25.54 -32.64
C ILE A 21 -43.08 -26.01 -31.23
N GLY A 22 -43.68 -27.19 -31.08
CA GLY A 22 -43.97 -27.78 -29.77
C GLY A 22 -42.69 -28.02 -28.98
N LEU A 23 -41.66 -28.59 -29.62
CA LEU A 23 -40.37 -28.87 -28.99
C LEU A 23 -39.63 -27.59 -28.61
N ALA A 24 -39.66 -26.56 -29.48
CA ALA A 24 -39.13 -25.24 -29.16
C ALA A 24 -39.87 -24.59 -27.99
N GLY A 25 -41.20 -24.72 -27.92
CA GLY A 25 -42.01 -24.23 -26.80
C GLY A 25 -41.68 -24.93 -25.48
N VAL A 26 -41.47 -26.24 -25.50
CA VAL A 26 -41.03 -27.00 -24.32
C VAL A 26 -39.64 -26.58 -23.87
N LEU A 27 -38.67 -26.43 -24.79
CA LEU A 27 -37.34 -25.91 -24.48
C LEU A 27 -37.41 -24.51 -23.88
N PHE A 28 -38.21 -23.62 -24.47
CA PHE A 28 -38.42 -22.27 -23.98
C PHE A 28 -39.01 -22.26 -22.56
N LEU A 29 -39.97 -23.15 -22.26
CA LEU A 29 -40.53 -23.32 -20.92
C LEU A 29 -39.49 -23.82 -19.93
N ILE A 30 -38.64 -24.79 -20.32
CA ILE A 30 -37.55 -25.28 -19.45
C ILE A 30 -36.59 -24.14 -19.11
N PHE A 31 -36.15 -23.37 -20.11
CA PHE A 31 -35.29 -22.21 -19.88
C PHE A 31 -35.97 -21.12 -19.04
N SER A 32 -37.27 -20.87 -19.26
CA SER A 32 -38.03 -19.88 -18.50
C SER A 32 -38.17 -20.27 -17.04
N VAL A 33 -38.45 -21.55 -16.75
CA VAL A 33 -38.53 -22.08 -15.38
C VAL A 33 -37.17 -22.00 -14.70
N GLN A 34 -36.09 -22.39 -15.39
CA GLN A 34 -34.74 -22.25 -14.83
C GLN A 34 -34.36 -20.80 -14.56
N PHE A 35 -34.68 -19.88 -15.48
CA PHE A 35 -34.44 -18.45 -15.30
C PHE A 35 -35.20 -17.90 -14.08
N PHE A 36 -36.48 -18.28 -13.94
CA PHE A 36 -37.29 -17.85 -12.80
C PHE A 36 -36.79 -18.44 -11.48
N GLN A 37 -36.32 -19.69 -11.49
CA GLN A 37 -35.72 -20.34 -10.32
C GLN A 37 -34.45 -19.63 -9.89
N ILE A 38 -33.57 -19.23 -10.82
CA ILE A 38 -32.37 -18.45 -10.53
C ILE A 38 -32.75 -17.09 -9.92
N MET A 39 -33.73 -16.41 -10.50
CA MET A 39 -34.17 -15.09 -10.05
C MET A 39 -34.83 -15.11 -8.66
N ALA A 40 -35.59 -16.17 -8.36
CA ALA A 40 -36.31 -16.31 -7.09
C ALA A 40 -35.43 -16.86 -5.95
N VAL A 41 -34.56 -17.83 -6.23
CA VAL A 41 -33.73 -18.50 -5.22
C VAL A 41 -32.44 -17.73 -4.96
N GLY A 42 -31.91 -17.00 -5.95
CA GLY A 42 -30.68 -16.22 -5.80
C GLY A 42 -29.40 -17.04 -5.57
N ASN A 43 -29.50 -18.38 -5.52
CA ASN A 43 -28.38 -19.29 -5.32
C ASN A 43 -28.25 -20.24 -6.51
N ILE A 44 -27.03 -20.41 -7.02
CA ILE A 44 -26.69 -21.43 -8.04
C ILE A 44 -25.58 -22.31 -7.44
N HIS A 45 -25.77 -23.63 -7.40
CA HIS A 45 -24.77 -24.59 -6.91
C HIS A 45 -24.21 -24.32 -5.49
N GLY A 46 -25.02 -23.74 -4.59
CA GLY A 46 -24.61 -23.45 -3.21
C GLY A 46 -23.87 -22.12 -3.03
N VAL A 47 -23.69 -21.35 -4.10
CA VAL A 47 -23.15 -20.00 -4.06
C VAL A 47 -24.30 -19.00 -4.05
N ASP A 48 -24.35 -18.15 -3.02
CA ASP A 48 -25.27 -17.02 -2.95
C ASP A 48 -24.76 -15.90 -3.83
N LEU A 49 -25.43 -15.71 -4.97
CA LEU A 49 -25.05 -14.71 -5.97
C LEU A 49 -25.11 -13.29 -5.40
N ARG A 50 -25.95 -13.04 -4.39
CA ARG A 50 -26.03 -11.73 -3.75
C ARG A 50 -24.83 -11.48 -2.85
N ALA A 51 -24.38 -12.51 -2.14
CA ALA A 51 -23.15 -12.45 -1.35
C ALA A 51 -21.92 -12.26 -2.23
N GLU A 52 -21.84 -12.98 -3.36
CA GLU A 52 -20.71 -12.84 -4.30
C GLU A 52 -20.69 -11.47 -5.01
N ILE A 53 -21.86 -10.93 -5.35
CA ILE A 53 -21.98 -9.56 -5.87
C ILE A 53 -21.57 -8.54 -4.80
N ASN A 54 -21.99 -8.74 -3.54
CA ASN A 54 -21.58 -7.86 -2.44
C ASN A 54 -20.08 -7.90 -2.18
N ASP A 55 -19.42 -9.07 -2.21
CA ASP A 55 -17.96 -9.15 -2.04
C ASP A 55 -17.19 -8.52 -3.22
N LYS A 56 -17.77 -8.52 -4.42
CA LYS A 56 -17.18 -7.83 -5.58
C LYS A 56 -17.36 -6.32 -5.48
N ILE A 57 -18.54 -5.86 -5.05
CA ILE A 57 -18.85 -4.44 -4.90
C ILE A 57 -18.15 -3.85 -3.67
N HIS A 58 -18.21 -4.50 -2.51
CA HIS A 58 -17.63 -4.02 -1.26
C HIS A 58 -16.21 -4.52 -1.07
N GLN A 59 -15.26 -3.61 -1.24
CA GLN A 59 -13.85 -3.84 -1.01
C GLN A 59 -13.44 -3.26 0.35
N LYS A 60 -12.43 -3.88 0.95
CA LYS A 60 -11.84 -3.43 2.22
C LYS A 60 -10.42 -2.94 2.01
N ARG A 61 -10.01 -1.88 2.71
CA ARG A 61 -8.60 -1.48 2.83
C ARG A 61 -8.22 -1.33 4.29
N THR A 62 -6.98 -1.67 4.59
CA THR A 62 -6.41 -1.49 5.92
C THR A 62 -6.21 0.00 6.19
N LEU A 63 -6.65 0.46 7.34
CA LEU A 63 -6.34 1.80 7.85
C LEU A 63 -5.17 1.67 8.81
N ALA A 64 -3.99 2.14 8.41
CA ALA A 64 -2.77 2.00 9.20
C ALA A 64 -2.92 2.71 10.56
N ALA A 65 -2.40 2.08 11.61
CA ALA A 65 -2.24 2.69 12.93
C ALA A 65 -0.91 3.43 13.01
N LYS A 66 -0.86 4.50 13.80
CA LYS A 66 0.41 5.19 14.06
C LYS A 66 1.25 4.40 15.03
N ARG A 67 2.55 4.30 14.75
CA ARG A 67 3.50 3.69 15.68
C ARG A 67 3.81 4.67 16.80
N GLY A 68 3.78 4.21 18.05
CA GLY A 68 4.04 5.04 19.24
C GLY A 68 5.38 5.78 19.16
N THR A 69 5.42 6.99 19.69
CA THR A 69 6.61 7.84 19.75
C THR A 69 7.49 7.45 20.94
N ILE A 70 8.81 7.43 20.73
CA ILE A 70 9.78 7.28 21.82
C ILE A 70 10.26 8.67 22.23
N TYR A 71 10.10 9.02 23.50
CA TYR A 71 10.50 10.30 24.09
C TYR A 71 11.67 10.13 25.07
N ASP A 72 12.47 11.18 25.21
CA ASP A 72 13.42 11.32 26.31
C ASP A 72 12.72 11.69 27.63
N ALA A 73 13.48 11.78 28.72
CA ALA A 73 12.95 12.12 30.04
C ALA A 73 12.32 13.53 30.14
N SER A 74 12.63 14.42 29.19
CA SER A 74 12.10 15.77 29.09
C SER A 74 10.89 15.90 28.17
N GLY A 75 10.49 14.82 27.49
CA GLY A 75 9.42 14.81 26.50
C GLY A 75 9.87 15.19 25.08
N SER A 76 11.18 15.24 24.80
CA SER A 76 11.68 15.46 23.44
C SER A 76 11.64 14.16 22.64
N PRO A 77 11.18 14.18 21.38
CA PRO A 77 11.12 12.97 20.55
C PRO A 77 12.52 12.43 20.21
N ILE A 78 12.66 11.12 20.33
CA ILE A 78 13.83 10.33 19.94
C ILE A 78 13.55 9.50 18.69
N ALA A 79 12.35 8.94 18.57
CA ALA A 79 11.89 8.22 17.39
C ALA A 79 10.41 8.51 17.15
N VAL A 80 10.06 8.96 15.95
CA VAL A 80 8.70 9.33 15.54
C VAL A 80 8.30 8.58 14.28
N ASP A 81 7.01 8.30 14.13
CA ASP A 81 6.47 7.84 12.85
C ASP A 81 6.55 8.96 11.81
N THR A 82 6.80 8.56 10.56
CA THR A 82 6.77 9.45 9.40
C THR A 82 6.25 8.67 8.19
N THR A 83 6.11 9.37 7.07
CA THR A 83 5.77 8.79 5.78
C THR A 83 6.93 8.98 4.83
N ASN A 84 7.33 7.90 4.18
CA ASN A 84 8.21 7.94 3.01
C ASN A 84 7.38 7.78 1.75
N TYR A 85 7.88 8.36 0.67
CA TYR A 85 7.21 8.31 -0.63
C TYR A 85 8.04 7.51 -1.62
N SER A 86 7.35 6.72 -2.45
CA SER A 86 7.93 6.10 -3.63
C SER A 86 7.36 6.73 -4.89
N LEU A 87 8.23 7.28 -5.71
CA LEU A 87 7.91 7.93 -6.98
C LEU A 87 7.58 6.89 -8.04
N TYR A 88 6.50 7.11 -8.78
CA TYR A 88 6.19 6.36 -9.99
C TYR A 88 5.59 7.28 -11.07
N ALA A 89 5.73 6.86 -12.32
CA ALA A 89 5.21 7.59 -13.47
C ALA A 89 4.17 6.75 -14.19
N VAL A 90 3.02 7.34 -14.50
CA VAL A 90 1.96 6.75 -15.32
C VAL A 90 2.24 7.08 -16.79
N LEU A 91 2.30 6.07 -17.64
CA LEU A 91 2.67 6.19 -19.07
C LEU A 91 1.49 5.97 -20.02
N THR A 92 0.34 5.55 -19.51
CA THR A 92 -0.87 5.27 -20.30
C THR A 92 -1.95 6.34 -20.11
N ASP A 93 -2.63 6.70 -21.19
CA ASP A 93 -3.75 7.64 -21.20
C ASP A 93 -5.10 6.97 -20.92
N GLU A 94 -5.16 5.64 -20.85
CA GLU A 94 -6.39 4.84 -20.69
C GLU A 94 -7.25 5.26 -19.49
N TRP A 95 -6.63 5.82 -18.45
CA TRP A 95 -7.29 6.22 -17.21
C TRP A 95 -7.43 7.74 -17.05
N SER A 96 -6.96 8.52 -18.03
CA SER A 96 -6.99 9.98 -17.99
C SER A 96 -8.38 10.52 -18.32
N LYS A 97 -9.05 11.13 -17.34
CA LYS A 97 -10.39 11.70 -17.51
C LYS A 97 -10.38 13.16 -17.94
N ASP A 98 -9.35 13.90 -17.54
CA ASP A 98 -9.18 15.31 -17.85
C ASP A 98 -8.15 15.48 -18.99
N THR A 99 -8.54 16.23 -20.02
CA THR A 99 -7.66 16.55 -21.15
C THR A 99 -6.74 17.73 -20.81
N ASP A 100 -7.17 18.62 -19.91
CA ASP A 100 -6.41 19.80 -19.49
C ASP A 100 -5.38 19.44 -18.39
N ASN A 101 -5.67 18.45 -17.54
CA ASN A 101 -4.74 17.91 -16.54
C ASN A 101 -4.60 16.39 -16.68
N PRO A 102 -3.79 15.92 -17.65
CA PRO A 102 -3.64 14.50 -17.89
C PRO A 102 -3.00 13.78 -16.71
N ASP A 103 -3.51 12.60 -16.39
CA ASP A 103 -3.00 11.73 -15.32
C ASP A 103 -1.82 10.85 -15.76
N TYR A 104 -1.19 11.17 -16.89
CA TYR A 104 -0.07 10.45 -17.50
C TYR A 104 1.01 11.41 -18.00
N VAL A 105 2.23 10.89 -18.20
CA VAL A 105 3.38 11.69 -18.64
C VAL A 105 3.18 12.13 -20.08
N THR A 106 3.02 13.45 -20.28
CA THR A 106 2.81 14.04 -21.61
C THR A 106 4.10 14.49 -22.30
N ASP A 107 5.06 15.02 -21.53
CA ASP A 107 6.37 15.44 -22.03
C ASP A 107 7.48 14.69 -21.30
N VAL A 108 7.93 13.60 -21.93
CA VAL A 108 8.98 12.72 -21.41
C VAL A 108 10.31 13.46 -21.21
N ASN A 109 10.67 14.38 -22.11
CA ASN A 109 11.94 15.10 -22.03
C ASN A 109 11.96 16.12 -20.90
N LYS A 110 10.89 16.91 -20.78
CA LYS A 110 10.72 17.88 -19.70
C LYS A 110 10.65 17.18 -18.35
N THR A 111 9.89 16.09 -18.27
CA THR A 111 9.73 15.29 -17.05
C THR A 111 11.07 14.69 -16.62
N ALA A 112 11.84 14.11 -17.53
CA ALA A 112 13.15 13.56 -17.21
C ALA A 112 14.14 14.63 -16.73
N GLU A 113 14.14 15.80 -17.36
CA GLU A 113 15.01 16.90 -16.96
C GLU A 113 14.66 17.45 -15.58
N ALA A 114 13.36 17.64 -15.29
CA ALA A 114 12.91 18.08 -13.98
C ALA A 114 13.26 17.05 -12.89
N LEU A 115 12.92 15.78 -13.10
CA LEU A 115 13.18 14.72 -12.11
C LEU A 115 14.68 14.53 -11.84
N SER A 116 15.55 14.65 -12.85
CA SER A 116 17.01 14.51 -12.68
C SER A 116 17.65 15.49 -11.67
N LYS A 117 16.93 16.56 -11.31
CA LYS A 117 17.36 17.53 -10.29
C LYS A 117 17.01 17.11 -8.87
N HIS A 118 16.04 16.22 -8.71
CA HIS A 118 15.44 15.84 -7.43
C HIS A 118 15.75 14.41 -7.02
N ILE A 119 15.98 13.51 -7.99
CA ILE A 119 16.35 12.11 -7.73
C ILE A 119 17.73 11.79 -8.30
N SER A 120 18.42 10.84 -7.68
CA SER A 120 19.78 10.41 -8.04
C SER A 120 19.84 9.54 -9.30
N LEU A 121 19.22 9.99 -10.39
CA LEU A 121 19.28 9.39 -11.72
C LEU A 121 19.60 10.48 -12.76
N SER A 122 20.41 10.13 -13.74
CA SER A 122 20.65 11.00 -14.90
C SER A 122 19.38 11.17 -15.74
N LYS A 123 19.31 12.27 -16.50
CA LYS A 123 18.22 12.51 -17.45
C LYS A 123 18.08 11.34 -18.42
N GLU A 124 19.19 10.79 -18.90
CA GLU A 124 19.22 9.66 -19.83
C GLU A 124 18.62 8.38 -19.23
N GLU A 125 18.93 8.08 -17.97
CA GLU A 125 18.35 6.95 -17.25
C GLU A 125 16.84 7.11 -17.06
N ILE A 126 16.40 8.31 -16.68
CA ILE A 126 14.98 8.61 -16.51
C ILE A 126 14.23 8.54 -17.86
N LEU A 127 14.81 9.10 -18.93
CA LEU A 127 14.25 9.00 -20.28
C LEU A 127 14.03 7.55 -20.69
N LYS A 128 14.98 6.68 -20.39
CA LYS A 128 14.88 5.24 -20.69
C LYS A 128 13.72 4.59 -19.92
N LEU A 129 13.50 4.97 -18.66
CA LEU A 129 12.36 4.48 -17.87
C LEU A 129 11.03 4.98 -18.45
N LEU A 130 10.92 6.28 -18.73
CA LEU A 130 9.69 6.90 -19.22
C LEU A 130 9.33 6.52 -20.66
N SER A 131 10.29 6.04 -21.46
CA SER A 131 10.09 5.66 -22.87
C SER A 131 9.77 4.16 -23.05
N GLN A 132 9.57 3.42 -21.96
CA GLN A 132 9.19 2.02 -22.05
C GLN A 132 7.82 1.87 -22.73
N LYS A 133 7.72 0.89 -23.63
CA LYS A 133 6.48 0.56 -24.34
C LYS A 133 5.75 -0.57 -23.63
N ASP A 134 4.44 -0.63 -23.82
CA ASP A 134 3.56 -1.70 -23.32
C ASP A 134 3.55 -1.82 -21.78
N VAL A 135 3.83 -0.73 -21.08
CA VAL A 135 3.74 -0.62 -19.63
C VAL A 135 2.85 0.56 -19.26
N SER A 136 1.98 0.38 -18.27
CA SER A 136 1.09 1.43 -17.79
C SER A 136 1.75 2.38 -16.80
N GLN A 137 2.76 1.89 -16.07
CA GLN A 137 3.52 2.67 -15.10
C GLN A 137 4.96 2.18 -14.97
N VAL A 138 5.84 3.06 -14.50
CA VAL A 138 7.24 2.74 -14.18
C VAL A 138 7.65 3.32 -12.83
N GLU A 139 8.56 2.61 -12.16
CA GLU A 139 9.21 3.05 -10.92
C GLU A 139 10.66 3.47 -11.20
N PHE A 140 11.23 4.29 -10.31
CA PHE A 140 12.58 4.83 -10.45
C PHE A 140 13.63 4.10 -9.59
N GLY A 141 13.36 2.82 -9.27
CA GLY A 141 14.23 1.99 -8.46
C GLY A 141 14.50 2.60 -7.07
N SER A 142 15.69 2.38 -6.52
CA SER A 142 16.07 2.92 -5.21
C SER A 142 16.12 4.45 -5.17
N ALA A 143 16.42 5.12 -6.30
CA ALA A 143 16.48 6.57 -6.38
C ALA A 143 15.10 7.24 -6.27
N GLY A 144 14.03 6.51 -6.59
CA GLY A 144 12.66 6.96 -6.39
C GLY A 144 12.02 6.48 -5.09
N LYS A 145 12.73 5.74 -4.23
CA LYS A 145 12.20 5.21 -2.97
C LYS A 145 12.72 6.00 -1.77
N ASN A 146 12.00 5.92 -0.65
CA ASN A 146 12.36 6.59 0.60
C ASN A 146 12.49 8.12 0.48
N LEU A 147 11.70 8.74 -0.41
CA LEU A 147 11.67 10.19 -0.56
C LEU A 147 10.98 10.82 0.66
N SER A 148 11.55 11.91 1.15
CA SER A 148 10.96 12.68 2.25
C SER A 148 9.74 13.47 1.79
N VAL A 149 8.98 14.02 2.74
CA VAL A 149 7.89 14.96 2.45
C VAL A 149 8.43 16.15 1.64
N GLN A 150 9.62 16.65 1.97
CA GLN A 150 10.26 17.77 1.30
C GLN A 150 10.62 17.43 -0.15
N ASP A 151 11.13 16.23 -0.42
CA ASP A 151 11.45 15.78 -1.78
C ASP A 151 10.17 15.65 -2.61
N LYS A 152 9.11 15.09 -2.03
CA LYS A 152 7.78 15.01 -2.67
C LYS A 152 7.28 16.40 -3.04
N GLU A 153 7.25 17.34 -2.09
CA GLU A 153 6.75 18.70 -2.32
C GLU A 153 7.57 19.43 -3.40
N ALA A 154 8.90 19.24 -3.41
CA ALA A 154 9.77 19.81 -4.43
C ALA A 154 9.46 19.28 -5.84
N ILE A 155 9.19 17.98 -5.97
CA ILE A 155 8.81 17.35 -7.25
C ILE A 155 7.39 17.76 -7.66
N GLU A 156 6.43 17.80 -6.74
CA GLU A 156 5.05 18.23 -7.04
C GLU A 156 5.00 19.69 -7.50
N ALA A 157 5.90 20.54 -6.99
CA ALA A 157 6.04 21.93 -7.42
C ALA A 157 6.45 22.10 -8.89
N GLU A 158 7.08 21.08 -9.50
CA GLU A 158 7.41 21.06 -10.94
C GLU A 158 6.17 20.85 -11.82
N LYS A 159 5.03 20.44 -11.23
CA LYS A 159 3.73 20.22 -11.90
C LYS A 159 3.85 19.31 -13.11
N LEU A 160 4.47 18.15 -12.92
CA LEU A 160 4.70 17.16 -13.96
C LEU A 160 3.48 16.24 -14.09
N PRO A 161 2.77 16.23 -15.24
CA PRO A 161 1.66 15.31 -15.47
C PRO A 161 2.11 13.84 -15.38
N GLY A 162 1.25 12.99 -14.82
CA GLY A 162 1.52 11.55 -14.66
C GLY A 162 2.57 11.16 -13.62
N ILE A 163 3.18 12.11 -12.93
CA ILE A 163 4.08 11.83 -11.80
C ILE A 163 3.28 11.74 -10.52
N LYS A 164 3.38 10.61 -9.83
CA LYS A 164 2.60 10.27 -8.64
C LYS A 164 3.50 9.62 -7.59
N PHE A 165 2.98 9.53 -6.36
CA PHE A 165 3.69 8.96 -5.22
C PHE A 165 2.82 7.91 -4.55
N SER A 166 3.43 6.78 -4.17
CA SER A 166 2.86 5.85 -3.22
C SER A 166 3.45 6.12 -1.83
N GLU A 167 2.59 6.10 -0.82
CA GLU A 167 2.98 6.36 0.56
C GLU A 167 3.37 5.05 1.24
N SER A 168 4.39 5.09 2.09
CA SER A 168 4.79 3.96 2.92
C SER A 168 5.15 4.44 4.33
N PRO A 169 4.76 3.68 5.37
CA PRO A 169 5.11 4.03 6.73
C PRO A 169 6.63 3.98 6.89
N ALA A 170 7.19 4.98 7.57
CA ALA A 170 8.61 5.08 7.86
C ALA A 170 8.85 5.55 9.31
N ARG A 171 10.08 5.39 9.78
CA ARG A 171 10.50 5.76 11.13
C ARG A 171 11.63 6.77 11.06
N TYR A 172 11.45 7.91 11.73
CA TYR A 172 12.43 8.98 11.75
C TYR A 172 13.10 9.10 13.12
N TYR A 173 14.42 9.24 13.12
CA TYR A 173 15.27 9.35 14.32
C TYR A 173 15.97 10.72 14.33
N PRO A 174 15.36 11.79 14.91
CA PRO A 174 15.82 13.17 14.74
C PRO A 174 17.22 13.45 15.30
N ASN A 175 17.68 12.63 16.27
CA ASN A 175 18.91 12.89 17.02
C ASN A 175 20.15 12.20 16.42
N GLY A 176 20.03 11.54 15.25
CA GLY A 176 21.16 10.92 14.56
C GLY A 176 21.85 9.83 15.40
N ILE A 177 23.16 9.96 15.59
CA ILE A 177 23.94 9.04 16.45
C ILE A 177 23.67 9.38 17.92
N PHE A 178 22.55 8.87 18.43
CA PHE A 178 22.06 9.07 19.77
C PHE A 178 21.58 7.74 20.33
N ALA A 179 22.37 7.14 21.22
CA ALA A 179 22.02 5.87 21.86
C ALA A 179 21.51 4.80 20.86
N SER A 180 22.06 4.78 19.63
CA SER A 180 21.42 4.11 18.48
C SER A 180 21.19 2.62 18.69
N HIS A 181 22.05 1.96 19.46
CA HIS A 181 21.89 0.56 19.82
C HIS A 181 20.84 0.33 20.91
N LEU A 182 20.73 1.25 21.87
CA LEU A 182 19.68 1.21 22.89
C LEU A 182 18.32 1.43 22.23
N ILE A 183 18.19 2.49 21.41
CA ILE A 183 16.94 2.78 20.70
C ILE A 183 16.62 1.67 19.69
N GLY A 184 17.63 1.24 18.93
CA GLY A 184 17.47 0.28 17.84
C GLY A 184 16.88 0.92 16.59
N TYR A 185 16.43 0.07 15.67
CA TYR A 185 15.81 0.49 14.42
C TYR A 185 14.59 -0.36 14.06
N THR A 186 13.74 0.19 13.19
CA THR A 186 12.64 -0.51 12.54
C THR A 186 13.01 -0.86 11.11
N ASP A 187 12.38 -1.89 10.57
CA ASP A 187 12.45 -2.24 9.17
C ASP A 187 11.04 -2.40 8.60
N THR A 188 10.92 -2.22 7.30
CA THR A 188 9.65 -2.32 6.60
C THR A 188 9.43 -3.77 6.17
N VAL A 189 8.30 -4.34 6.56
CA VAL A 189 7.90 -5.70 6.19
C VAL A 189 6.63 -5.62 5.35
N GLU A 190 6.68 -6.23 4.17
CA GLU A 190 5.52 -6.40 3.30
C GLU A 190 4.90 -7.77 3.58
N GLU A 191 3.63 -7.79 3.96
CA GLU A 191 2.85 -9.00 4.17
C GLU A 191 1.67 -9.02 3.20
N THR A 192 1.54 -10.09 2.41
CA THR A 192 0.35 -10.28 1.57
C THR A 192 -0.72 -11.01 2.36
N VAL A 193 -1.82 -10.32 2.66
CA VAL A 193 -3.02 -10.87 3.30
C VAL A 193 -4.19 -10.66 2.36
N ASP A 194 -4.95 -11.72 2.05
CA ASP A 194 -6.13 -11.67 1.16
C ASP A 194 -5.86 -10.97 -0.19
N ASN A 195 -4.76 -11.36 -0.86
CA ASN A 195 -4.26 -10.76 -2.11
C ASN A 195 -3.94 -9.25 -2.02
N LYS A 196 -3.80 -8.69 -0.82
CA LYS A 196 -3.40 -7.30 -0.59
C LYS A 196 -2.05 -7.26 0.11
N THR A 197 -1.09 -6.56 -0.48
CA THR A 197 0.20 -6.31 0.15
C THR A 197 0.06 -5.16 1.14
N LEU A 198 0.31 -5.45 2.42
CA LEU A 198 0.36 -4.47 3.48
C LEU A 198 1.82 -4.22 3.87
N THR A 199 2.21 -2.96 3.82
CA THR A 199 3.52 -2.51 4.27
C THR A 199 3.43 -2.07 5.73
N THR A 200 4.19 -2.70 6.61
CA THR A 200 4.19 -2.41 8.06
C THR A 200 5.60 -2.14 8.58
N LEU A 201 5.72 -1.32 9.64
CA LEU A 201 6.98 -1.09 10.34
C LEU A 201 7.13 -2.06 11.50
N VAL A 202 8.21 -2.84 11.48
CA VAL A 202 8.54 -3.80 12.53
C VAL A 202 9.85 -3.40 13.20
N GLY A 203 9.81 -3.21 14.52
CA GLY A 203 11.02 -3.02 15.33
C GLY A 203 11.90 -4.25 15.31
N LYS A 204 13.19 -4.09 14.97
CA LYS A 204 14.14 -5.20 14.81
C LYS A 204 15.10 -5.36 15.97
N THR A 205 15.51 -4.25 16.58
CA THR A 205 16.58 -4.23 17.60
C THR A 205 16.27 -3.20 18.68
N GLY A 206 17.04 -3.24 19.78
CA GLY A 206 16.93 -2.26 20.87
C GLY A 206 15.52 -2.17 21.46
N LEU A 207 15.14 -0.97 21.88
CA LEU A 207 13.81 -0.65 22.40
C LEU A 207 12.72 -0.76 21.32
N GLU A 208 13.02 -0.43 20.07
CA GLU A 208 12.09 -0.61 18.95
C GLU A 208 11.63 -2.06 18.81
N GLY A 209 12.58 -3.01 18.90
CA GLY A 209 12.29 -4.45 18.86
C GLY A 209 11.65 -4.95 20.16
N LEU A 210 12.20 -4.55 21.32
CA LEU A 210 11.71 -4.99 22.62
C LEU A 210 10.24 -4.59 22.87
N TYR A 211 9.88 -3.37 22.49
CA TYR A 211 8.53 -2.83 22.66
C TYR A 211 7.73 -2.83 21.36
N ASN A 212 8.09 -3.68 20.40
CA ASN A 212 7.43 -3.68 19.09
C ASN A 212 5.91 -3.88 19.19
N GLU A 213 5.46 -4.80 20.04
CA GLU A 213 4.03 -5.08 20.26
C GLU A 213 3.28 -3.83 20.76
N GLN A 214 3.85 -3.14 21.74
CA GLN A 214 3.27 -1.94 22.33
C GLN A 214 3.30 -0.76 21.36
N LEU A 215 4.40 -0.60 20.62
CA LEU A 215 4.62 0.51 19.71
C LEU A 215 3.81 0.38 18.42
N THR A 216 3.49 -0.82 17.93
CA THR A 216 2.87 -1.01 16.60
C THR A 216 1.41 -0.54 16.53
N GLY A 217 0.66 -0.68 17.63
CA GLY A 217 -0.79 -0.42 17.62
C GLY A 217 -1.58 -1.51 16.89
N THR A 218 -2.81 -1.22 16.51
CA THR A 218 -3.70 -2.15 15.81
C THR A 218 -4.37 -1.45 14.63
N ALA A 219 -4.16 -1.99 13.43
CA ALA A 219 -4.75 -1.45 12.22
C ALA A 219 -6.29 -1.50 12.23
N GLY A 220 -6.89 -0.46 11.67
CA GLY A 220 -8.31 -0.36 11.38
C GLY A 220 -8.67 -0.93 10.01
N GLU A 221 -9.92 -0.77 9.63
CA GLU A 221 -10.48 -1.23 8.36
C GLU A 221 -11.47 -0.20 7.83
N VAL A 222 -11.35 0.11 6.53
CA VAL A 222 -12.31 0.90 5.77
C VAL A 222 -12.90 0.02 4.69
N GLU A 223 -14.22 -0.02 4.64
CA GLU A 223 -14.99 -0.63 3.56
C GLU A 223 -15.41 0.46 2.55
N TYR A 224 -15.32 0.16 1.26
CA TYR A 224 -15.72 1.06 0.19
C TYR A 224 -16.33 0.25 -0.95
N SER A 225 -17.16 0.88 -1.78
CA SER A 225 -17.76 0.21 -2.92
C SER A 225 -17.03 0.54 -4.21
N VAL A 226 -16.93 -0.43 -5.12
CA VAL A 226 -16.40 -0.25 -6.48
C VAL A 226 -17.49 -0.48 -7.53
N ASP A 227 -17.36 0.18 -8.68
CA ASP A 227 -18.23 -0.04 -9.83
C ASP A 227 -17.85 -1.30 -10.63
N GLY A 228 -18.58 -1.59 -11.71
CA GLY A 228 -18.34 -2.76 -12.56
C GLY A 228 -16.98 -2.76 -13.29
N ASN A 229 -16.26 -1.63 -13.30
CA ASN A 229 -14.92 -1.49 -13.84
C ASN A 229 -13.84 -1.46 -12.73
N GLY A 230 -14.24 -1.60 -11.46
CA GLY A 230 -13.33 -1.60 -10.30
C GLY A 230 -13.00 -0.21 -9.74
N TYR A 231 -13.66 0.86 -10.20
CA TYR A 231 -13.42 2.20 -9.67
C TYR A 231 -14.17 2.43 -8.36
N VAL A 232 -13.49 3.02 -7.37
CA VAL A 232 -14.10 3.40 -6.09
C VAL A 232 -15.24 4.39 -6.33
N ILE A 233 -16.42 4.06 -5.82
CA ILE A 233 -17.60 4.93 -5.84
C ILE A 233 -17.42 5.98 -4.75
N THR A 234 -17.47 7.25 -5.14
CA THR A 234 -17.36 8.38 -4.22
C THR A 234 -18.40 8.30 -3.08
N ASP A 235 -18.02 8.72 -1.88
CA ASP A 235 -18.86 8.73 -0.67
C ASP A 235 -19.37 7.36 -0.17
N THR A 236 -18.75 6.26 -0.62
CA THR A 236 -19.06 4.91 -0.11
C THR A 236 -18.11 4.42 0.97
N GLU A 237 -17.08 5.20 1.30
CA GLU A 237 -16.12 4.84 2.34
C GLU A 237 -16.77 4.84 3.73
N LYS A 238 -16.64 3.72 4.43
CA LYS A 238 -17.11 3.53 5.79
C LYS A 238 -16.02 2.88 6.62
N VAL A 239 -15.61 3.56 7.69
CA VAL A 239 -14.70 2.97 8.68
C VAL A 239 -15.46 1.87 9.42
N THR A 240 -15.13 0.60 9.14
CA THR A 240 -15.73 -0.57 9.82
C THR A 240 -15.01 -0.88 11.12
N LYS A 241 -13.71 -0.56 11.21
CA LYS A 241 -12.90 -0.72 12.42
C LYS A 241 -11.97 0.48 12.58
N GLN A 242 -12.07 1.17 13.71
CA GLN A 242 -11.15 2.28 14.03
C GLN A 242 -9.74 1.73 14.33
N PRO A 243 -8.68 2.34 13.79
CA PRO A 243 -7.32 1.99 14.18
C PRO A 243 -7.08 2.41 15.63
N LYS A 244 -6.16 1.71 16.30
CA LYS A 244 -5.65 2.10 17.61
C LYS A 244 -4.16 2.35 17.48
N ASP A 245 -3.74 3.58 17.70
CA ASP A 245 -2.33 3.94 17.67
C ASP A 245 -1.55 3.19 18.75
N GLY A 246 -0.27 2.97 18.48
CA GLY A 246 0.66 2.37 19.42
C GLY A 246 0.89 3.24 20.64
N MET A 247 1.34 2.61 21.72
CA MET A 247 1.66 3.30 22.97
C MET A 247 2.99 4.02 22.86
N ASP A 248 3.03 5.26 23.33
CA ASP A 248 4.26 6.02 23.45
C ASP A 248 5.15 5.47 24.57
N LEU A 249 6.47 5.61 24.41
CA LEU A 249 7.48 5.20 25.38
C LEU A 249 8.27 6.41 25.87
N THR A 250 8.23 6.71 27.16
CA THR A 250 9.08 7.74 27.78
C THR A 250 10.27 7.09 28.46
N LEU A 251 11.49 7.47 28.05
CA LEU A 251 12.73 6.96 28.61
C LEU A 251 13.21 7.79 29.81
N THR A 252 14.15 7.24 30.55
CA THR A 252 14.91 7.97 31.59
C THR A 252 16.13 8.70 31.03
N ILE A 253 16.43 8.52 29.74
CA ILE A 253 17.55 9.16 29.06
C ILE A 253 17.32 10.68 29.00
N ASP A 254 18.32 11.45 29.40
CA ASP A 254 18.35 12.89 29.19
C ASP A 254 19.13 13.17 27.89
N LYS A 255 18.48 13.84 26.94
CA LYS A 255 19.08 14.12 25.63
C LYS A 255 20.38 14.91 25.72
N ARG A 256 20.48 15.88 26.64
CA ARG A 256 21.68 16.71 26.78
C ARG A 256 22.84 15.89 27.32
N LEU A 257 22.59 15.08 28.36
CA LEU A 257 23.63 14.21 28.93
C LEU A 257 24.06 13.14 27.94
N GLN A 258 23.12 12.55 27.19
CA GLN A 258 23.42 11.58 26.15
C GLN A 258 24.28 12.19 25.04
N THR A 259 23.90 13.35 24.48
CA THR A 259 24.71 14.00 23.43
C THR A 259 26.11 14.36 23.92
N TYR A 260 26.24 14.77 25.19
CA TYR A 260 27.55 15.03 25.78
C TYR A 260 28.38 13.75 25.92
N LEU A 261 27.78 12.66 26.40
CA LEU A 261 28.44 11.35 26.49
C LEU A 261 28.90 10.84 25.11
N GLU A 262 28.05 10.93 24.08
CA GLU A 262 28.39 10.58 22.70
C GLU A 262 29.60 11.35 22.19
N SER A 263 29.71 12.63 22.55
CA SER A 263 30.83 13.49 22.15
C SER A 263 32.14 13.04 22.80
N LEU A 264 32.13 12.76 24.11
CA LEU A 264 33.30 12.27 24.85
C LEU A 264 33.76 10.90 24.34
N VAL A 265 32.81 9.99 24.11
CA VAL A 265 33.09 8.65 23.59
C VAL A 265 33.61 8.73 22.16
N SER A 266 33.08 9.61 21.31
CA SER A 266 33.59 9.82 19.95
C SER A 266 35.02 10.38 19.92
N GLU A 267 35.37 11.25 20.88
CA GLU A 267 36.75 11.74 21.03
C GLU A 267 37.71 10.62 21.47
N ALA A 268 37.29 9.83 22.46
CA ALA A 268 38.07 8.69 22.94
C ALA A 268 38.27 7.63 21.84
N ASP A 269 37.22 7.32 21.08
CA ASP A 269 37.25 6.36 19.98
C ASP A 269 38.28 6.76 18.91
N LYS A 270 38.25 8.04 18.47
CA LYS A 270 39.21 8.58 17.50
C LYS A 270 40.65 8.54 18.01
N LYS A 271 40.85 8.82 19.31
CA LYS A 271 42.19 8.93 19.90
C LYS A 271 42.84 7.58 20.19
N TYR A 272 42.06 6.64 20.70
CA TYR A 272 42.58 5.37 21.22
C TYR A 272 42.30 4.17 20.32
N GLN A 273 41.40 4.31 19.34
CA GLN A 273 41.00 3.24 18.41
C GLN A 273 40.73 1.90 19.12
N PRO A 274 39.87 1.90 20.16
CA PRO A 274 39.57 0.68 20.89
C PRO A 274 38.84 -0.33 19.99
N VAL A 275 38.92 -1.62 20.34
CA VAL A 275 38.12 -2.66 19.66
C VAL A 275 36.63 -2.51 19.95
N GLN A 276 36.29 -2.10 21.18
CA GLN A 276 34.93 -1.86 21.63
C GLN A 276 34.95 -0.89 22.82
N MET A 277 33.92 -0.06 22.95
CA MET A 277 33.74 0.83 24.09
C MET A 277 32.27 0.94 24.48
N THR A 278 32.01 0.91 25.78
CA THR A 278 30.69 1.15 26.35
C THR A 278 30.81 2.16 27.47
N ALA A 279 29.87 3.11 27.51
CA ALA A 279 29.77 4.07 28.60
C ALA A 279 28.31 4.25 29.02
N MET A 280 28.09 4.38 30.32
CA MET A 280 26.76 4.55 30.91
C MET A 280 26.83 5.53 32.08
N LEU A 281 25.84 6.41 32.15
CA LEU A 281 25.62 7.31 33.26
C LEU A 281 24.33 6.91 33.96
N VAL A 282 24.43 6.62 35.26
CA VAL A 282 23.32 6.17 36.10
C VAL A 282 23.12 7.17 37.23
N GLU A 283 21.88 7.55 37.47
CA GLU A 283 21.50 8.33 38.65
C GLU A 283 21.49 7.40 39.89
N PRO A 284 22.39 7.60 40.88
CA PRO A 284 22.56 6.62 41.97
C PRO A 284 21.34 6.46 42.87
N LYS A 285 20.52 7.51 43.00
CA LYS A 285 19.36 7.52 43.90
C LYS A 285 18.19 6.70 43.38
N THR A 286 18.01 6.66 42.06
CA THR A 286 16.84 6.06 41.39
C THR A 286 17.22 4.79 40.64
N GLY A 287 18.50 4.63 40.28
CA GLY A 287 18.96 3.60 39.35
C GLY A 287 18.65 3.93 37.89
N ASN A 288 18.11 5.12 37.59
CA ASN A 288 17.78 5.52 36.23
C ASN A 288 19.03 5.62 35.37
N ILE A 289 18.99 5.01 34.19
CA ILE A 289 20.01 5.23 33.16
C ILE A 289 19.66 6.53 32.45
N VAL A 290 20.51 7.55 32.60
CA VAL A 290 20.28 8.88 32.03
C VAL A 290 21.08 9.12 30.75
N ALA A 291 22.13 8.32 30.51
CA ALA A 291 22.82 8.23 29.23
C ALA A 291 23.47 6.85 29.07
N ALA A 292 23.47 6.28 27.87
CA ALA A 292 24.17 5.05 27.55
C ALA A 292 24.60 5.04 26.06
N THR A 293 25.83 4.63 25.79
CA THR A 293 26.34 4.49 24.42
C THR A 293 27.31 3.34 24.30
N GLN A 294 27.45 2.84 23.07
CA GLN A 294 28.40 1.80 22.69
C GLN A 294 28.99 2.09 21.31
N ARG A 295 30.27 1.78 21.13
CA ARG A 295 31.06 1.90 19.90
C ARG A 295 31.81 0.61 19.64
#